data_AF-A0A8T4EK46-F1
#
_entry.id   AF-A0A8T4EK46-F1
#
_cell.length_a   1.000
_cell.length_b   1.000
_cell.length_c   1.000
_cell.angle_alpha   90.00
_cell.angle_beta   90.00
_cell.angle_gamma   90.00
#
_symmetry.space_group_name_H-M   'P 1'
#
loop_
_entity.id
_entity.type
_entity.pdbx_description
1 polymer ?
#
loop_
_entity_poly.entity_id
_entity_poly.type
_entity_poly.pdbx_seq_one_letter_code
_entity_poly.pdbx_strand_id
1 'polypeptide(L)'
;MKHRLIIAFLIGVSFLIAACPTDLPPNPDSATFSAPLGKATEVFEGYAVPTTFTVNPNYIAFQLNESVREAKASVSGDQYVYKYGYIYDNSDSEWNRFQFSQPTVGLSNWIKGFASQILEIKRSYVANQTLFNAGQPIYIIAYACSKEGETWNCHENKWMLNSVKTVLTNLYEEELPPEPGMPGGETTANSSMKSCVQADGSTAVCFLTKLNEPLGSLNYSYIWGQDSPTYLADGKYVESAGENKNSANYFQFINLTGMNYPVVVHAQDDDLAPIEGDYLMFKRSSPLWSYNLHFYDAVRFETNWTAAKEDFAGTTITILGKVY
;
A
#
# COMPACT_ATOMS: atom_id res chain seq x y z
N MET A 1 70.54 21.50 -4.87
CA MET A 1 69.30 22.10 -4.32
C MET A 1 68.03 21.33 -4.71
N LYS A 2 67.79 21.00 -6.00
CA LYS A 2 66.53 20.36 -6.46
C LYS A 2 66.12 19.07 -5.72
N HIS A 3 67.07 18.18 -5.40
CA HIS A 3 66.74 16.92 -4.69
C HIS A 3 66.29 17.10 -3.23
N ARG A 4 66.79 18.14 -2.53
CA ARG A 4 66.37 18.40 -1.14
C ARG A 4 64.92 18.91 -1.06
N LEU A 5 64.46 19.60 -2.11
CA LEU A 5 63.09 20.13 -2.21
C LEU A 5 62.08 19.02 -2.51
N ILE A 6 62.46 18.03 -3.34
CA ILE A 6 61.63 16.86 -3.65
C ILE A 6 61.45 15.97 -2.41
N ILE A 7 62.50 15.75 -1.63
CA ILE A 7 62.42 14.93 -0.40
C ILE A 7 61.55 15.61 0.66
N ALA A 8 61.70 16.93 0.86
CA ALA A 8 60.86 17.67 1.81
C ALA A 8 59.38 17.68 1.39
N PHE A 9 59.10 17.80 0.09
CA PHE A 9 57.75 17.70 -0.45
C PHE A 9 57.15 16.30 -0.27
N LEU A 10 57.92 15.23 -0.55
CA LEU A 10 57.46 13.85 -0.35
C LEU A 10 57.19 13.53 1.13
N ILE A 11 58.02 14.02 2.05
CA ILE A 11 57.79 13.84 3.49
C ILE A 11 56.55 14.63 3.93
N GLY A 12 56.40 15.88 3.48
CA GLY A 12 55.20 16.69 3.78
C GLY A 12 53.91 16.07 3.24
N VAL A 13 53.95 15.52 2.02
CA VAL A 13 52.82 14.79 1.44
C VAL A 13 52.53 13.51 2.24
N SER A 14 53.55 12.72 2.62
CA SER A 14 53.36 11.52 3.46
C SER A 14 52.73 11.82 4.82
N PHE A 15 53.04 12.96 5.44
CA PHE A 15 52.38 13.40 6.68
C PHE A 15 50.92 13.84 6.47
N LEU A 16 50.56 14.32 5.27
CA LEU A 16 49.17 14.61 4.90
C LEU A 16 48.35 13.33 4.61
N ILE A 17 48.98 12.23 4.20
CA ILE A 17 48.30 10.93 4.02
C ILE A 17 48.14 10.16 5.34
N ALA A 18 48.89 10.53 6.39
CA ALA A 18 48.74 9.98 7.74
C ALA A 18 47.62 10.65 8.55
N ALA A 19 46.83 11.53 7.93
CA ALA A 19 45.61 12.06 8.54
C ALA A 19 44.72 10.89 8.99
N CYS A 20 44.40 10.90 10.29
CA CYS A 20 43.86 9.78 11.06
C CYS A 20 42.90 8.89 10.29
N PRO A 21 42.91 7.56 10.52
CA PRO A 21 41.79 6.73 10.13
C PRO A 21 40.54 7.41 10.69
N THR A 22 39.68 7.89 9.80
CA THR A 22 38.37 8.38 10.22
C THR A 22 37.77 7.25 11.01
N ASP A 23 37.57 7.49 12.31
CA ASP A 23 36.78 6.61 13.15
C ASP A 23 35.42 6.52 12.45
N LEU A 24 35.14 5.36 11.87
CA LEU A 24 33.93 5.06 11.12
C LEU A 24 33.16 4.02 11.93
N PRO A 25 31.82 4.00 11.83
CA PRO A 25 31.05 3.01 12.55
C PRO A 25 31.42 1.57 12.13
N PRO A 26 31.24 0.58 13.00
CA PRO A 26 31.43 -0.82 12.64
C PRO A 26 30.43 -1.20 11.54
N ASN A 27 30.88 -1.93 10.52
CA ASN A 27 29.98 -2.45 9.50
C ASN A 27 28.89 -3.30 10.17
N PRO A 28 27.63 -3.23 9.72
CA PRO A 28 26.59 -4.11 10.23
C PRO A 28 26.94 -5.57 9.94
N ASP A 29 26.50 -6.47 10.83
CA ASP A 29 26.61 -7.90 10.61
C ASP A 29 25.93 -8.30 9.30
N SER A 30 26.41 -9.39 8.68
CA SER A 30 25.79 -9.90 7.47
C SER A 30 24.31 -10.19 7.73
N ALA A 31 23.49 -9.62 6.87
CA ALA A 31 22.04 -9.75 6.79
C ALA A 31 21.50 -11.19 6.86
N THR A 32 21.38 -11.79 8.04
CA THR A 32 20.53 -12.98 8.25
C THR A 32 19.18 -12.51 8.77
N PHE A 33 18.35 -11.99 7.86
CA PHE A 33 17.06 -11.42 8.19
C PHE A 33 15.94 -12.41 7.92
N SER A 34 15.13 -12.69 8.94
CA SER A 34 13.80 -13.23 8.72
C SER A 34 12.84 -12.07 8.44
N ALA A 35 12.16 -12.10 7.30
CA ALA A 35 11.11 -11.13 7.02
C ALA A 35 9.95 -11.31 8.00
N PRO A 36 9.35 -10.23 8.49
CA PRO A 36 8.26 -10.33 9.45
C PRO A 36 6.92 -10.60 8.76
N LEU A 37 6.76 -11.82 8.24
CA LEU A 37 5.51 -12.23 7.62
C LEU A 37 4.38 -12.32 8.67
N GLY A 38 3.26 -11.65 8.40
CA GLY A 38 2.02 -11.78 9.18
C GLY A 38 1.97 -11.12 10.57
N LYS A 39 2.92 -10.24 10.93
CA LYS A 39 2.92 -9.52 12.22
C LYS A 39 2.54 -8.04 12.03
N ALA A 40 1.79 -7.48 12.99
CA ALA A 40 1.48 -6.06 13.02
C ALA A 40 2.74 -5.21 13.30
N THR A 41 2.77 -4.01 12.72
CA THR A 41 3.96 -3.17 12.46
C THR A 41 4.68 -2.56 13.66
N GLU A 42 4.21 -2.76 14.89
CA GLU A 42 4.66 -1.91 16.00
C GLU A 42 5.98 -2.35 16.64
N VAL A 43 6.33 -3.64 16.65
CA VAL A 43 7.65 -4.10 17.14
C VAL A 43 8.04 -5.39 16.42
N PHE A 44 8.91 -5.30 15.42
CA PHE A 44 9.55 -6.48 14.85
C PHE A 44 10.80 -6.80 15.66
N GLU A 45 10.73 -7.89 16.43
CA GLU A 45 11.89 -8.42 17.15
C GLU A 45 13.06 -8.62 16.19
N GLY A 46 14.21 -8.01 16.50
CA GLY A 46 15.41 -8.01 15.64
C GLY A 46 15.61 -6.75 14.79
N TYR A 47 14.65 -5.83 14.74
CA TYR A 47 14.78 -4.56 14.00
C TYR A 47 14.68 -3.35 14.93
N ALA A 48 15.29 -2.25 14.51
CA ALA A 48 15.13 -0.94 15.14
C ALA A 48 13.90 -0.22 14.59
N VAL A 49 13.30 0.63 15.44
CA VAL A 49 12.27 1.58 15.02
C VAL A 49 12.90 2.59 14.05
N PRO A 50 12.31 2.85 12.87
CA PRO A 50 12.93 3.64 11.81
C PRO A 50 12.82 5.15 12.07
N THR A 51 13.40 5.65 13.16
CA THR A 51 13.29 7.07 13.56
C THR A 51 13.94 8.05 12.58
N THR A 52 14.99 7.61 11.88
CA THR A 52 15.74 8.39 10.89
C THR A 52 15.57 7.86 9.46
N PHE A 53 14.78 6.80 9.27
CA PHE A 53 14.60 6.12 7.99
C PHE A 53 13.16 6.21 7.48
N THR A 54 12.97 6.79 6.29
CA THR A 54 11.66 7.00 5.69
C THR A 54 11.59 6.43 4.28
N VAL A 55 10.38 6.03 3.86
CA VAL A 55 10.08 5.63 2.49
C VAL A 55 8.86 6.43 2.01
N ASN A 56 8.98 7.07 0.84
CA ASN A 56 7.90 7.89 0.26
C ASN A 56 7.65 7.50 -1.21
N PRO A 57 6.41 7.19 -1.61
CA PRO A 57 5.23 7.15 -0.76
C PRO A 57 5.28 5.93 0.18
N ASN A 58 4.62 6.04 1.34
CA ASN A 58 4.43 4.92 2.27
C ASN A 58 3.24 4.02 1.88
N TYR A 59 2.59 4.35 0.76
CA TYR A 59 1.47 3.64 0.16
C TYR A 59 1.62 3.66 -1.37
N ILE A 60 1.51 2.49 -2.01
CA ILE A 60 1.61 2.33 -3.46
C ILE A 60 0.38 1.58 -3.97
N ALA A 61 -0.40 2.26 -4.81
CA ALA A 61 -1.42 1.63 -5.64
C ALA A 61 -0.80 1.22 -6.98
N PHE A 62 -0.87 -0.06 -7.33
CA PHE A 62 -0.52 -0.55 -8.67
C PHE A 62 -1.77 -0.59 -9.54
N GLN A 63 -1.65 -0.13 -10.79
CA GLN A 63 -2.67 -0.43 -11.81
C GLN A 63 -2.46 -1.85 -12.37
N LEU A 64 -3.52 -2.47 -12.90
CA LEU A 64 -3.45 -3.84 -13.47
C LEU A 64 -2.49 -3.97 -14.65
N ASN A 65 -2.26 -2.90 -15.41
CA ASN A 65 -1.32 -2.85 -16.53
C ASN A 65 0.09 -2.39 -16.10
N GLU A 66 0.27 -1.97 -14.85
CA GLU A 66 1.55 -1.48 -14.33
C GLU A 66 2.34 -2.62 -13.67
N SER A 67 3.64 -2.69 -13.97
CA SER A 67 4.55 -3.70 -13.43
C SER A 67 5.53 -3.15 -12.40
N VAL A 68 5.77 -1.84 -12.39
CA VAL A 68 6.75 -1.15 -11.55
C VAL A 68 6.21 0.19 -11.09
N ARG A 69 6.47 0.54 -9.84
CA ARG A 69 6.24 1.86 -9.23
C ARG A 69 7.50 2.34 -8.56
N GLU A 70 7.67 3.64 -8.42
CA GLU A 70 8.82 4.21 -7.73
C GLU A 70 8.50 4.53 -6.27
N ALA A 71 9.47 4.28 -5.38
CA ALA A 71 9.47 4.78 -4.03
C ALA A 71 10.85 5.32 -3.66
N LYS A 72 10.91 6.43 -2.93
CA LYS A 72 12.15 7.01 -2.45
C LYS A 72 12.44 6.56 -1.01
N ALA A 73 13.45 5.73 -0.84
CA ALA A 73 14.04 5.44 0.47
C ALA A 73 15.01 6.56 0.86
N SER A 74 14.89 7.10 2.07
CA SER A 74 15.75 8.19 2.56
C SER A 74 16.11 7.99 4.03
N VAL A 75 17.38 8.17 4.36
CA VAL A 75 17.89 8.19 5.73
C VAL A 75 18.43 9.59 6.04
N SER A 76 17.94 10.17 7.13
CA SER A 76 18.31 11.52 7.58
C SER A 76 18.31 11.60 9.11
N GLY A 77 19.27 12.33 9.68
CA GLY A 77 19.37 12.55 11.13
C GLY A 77 20.56 11.83 11.75
N ASP A 78 20.92 10.65 11.21
CA ASP A 78 22.16 9.97 11.58
C ASP A 78 23.40 10.59 10.91
N GLN A 79 24.56 10.44 11.55
CA GLN A 79 25.82 10.98 11.05
C GLN A 79 26.41 10.16 9.90
N TYR A 80 26.16 8.85 9.88
CA TYR A 80 26.66 7.94 8.87
C TYR A 80 25.58 6.93 8.48
N VAL A 81 25.44 6.70 7.18
CA VAL A 81 24.49 5.74 6.60
C VAL A 81 25.26 4.65 5.87
N TYR A 82 24.91 3.40 6.10
CA TYR A 82 25.52 2.29 5.37
C TYR A 82 25.04 2.32 3.91
N LYS A 83 25.99 2.18 2.98
CA LYS A 83 25.77 2.37 1.54
C LYS A 83 24.67 1.46 0.95
N TYR A 84 24.44 0.30 1.56
CA TYR A 84 23.48 -0.68 1.09
C TYR A 84 22.23 -0.73 1.98
N GLY A 85 21.08 -0.85 1.33
CA GLY A 85 19.82 -1.22 1.97
C GLY A 85 19.23 -2.46 1.30
N TYR A 86 18.11 -2.96 1.81
CA TYR A 86 17.44 -4.13 1.25
C TYR A 86 15.94 -3.92 1.15
N ILE A 87 15.33 -4.49 0.11
CA ILE A 87 13.89 -4.58 -0.11
C ILE A 87 13.50 -6.06 -0.15
N TYR A 88 12.45 -6.42 0.59
CA TYR A 88 11.97 -7.80 0.64
C TYR A 88 11.03 -8.08 -0.52
N ASP A 89 11.34 -9.12 -1.29
CA ASP A 89 10.50 -9.64 -2.35
C ASP A 89 9.65 -10.79 -1.81
N ASN A 90 8.33 -10.55 -1.68
CA ASN A 90 7.43 -11.58 -1.17
C ASN A 90 7.20 -12.73 -2.17
N SER A 91 7.49 -12.59 -3.48
CA SER A 91 7.32 -13.70 -4.42
C SER A 91 8.37 -14.78 -4.18
N ASP A 92 9.62 -14.35 -4.02
CA ASP A 92 10.77 -15.25 -3.93
C ASP A 92 11.19 -15.47 -2.47
N SER A 93 10.59 -14.73 -1.54
CA SER A 93 10.92 -14.72 -0.11
C SER A 93 12.38 -14.31 0.17
N GLU A 94 12.93 -13.42 -0.68
CA GLU A 94 14.34 -13.00 -0.64
C GLU A 94 14.51 -11.49 -0.42
N TRP A 95 15.63 -11.13 0.21
CA TRP A 95 16.04 -9.72 0.36
C TRP A 95 16.90 -9.28 -0.83
N ASN A 96 16.40 -8.34 -1.60
CA ASN A 96 17.11 -7.74 -2.71
C ASN A 96 17.89 -6.50 -2.25
N ARG A 97 19.19 -6.48 -2.52
CA ARG A 97 20.07 -5.36 -2.12
C ARG A 97 19.91 -4.19 -3.09
N PHE A 98 19.76 -2.98 -2.57
CA PHE A 98 19.91 -1.74 -3.31
C PHE A 98 21.06 -0.90 -2.74
N GLN A 99 21.47 0.13 -3.48
CA GLN A 99 22.55 1.03 -3.10
C GLN A 99 22.04 2.47 -3.05
N PHE A 100 22.39 3.21 -2.00
CA PHE A 100 22.17 4.64 -1.97
C PHE A 100 23.08 5.37 -2.97
N SER A 101 22.57 6.48 -3.51
CA SER A 101 23.22 7.22 -4.60
C SER A 101 24.38 8.13 -4.13
N GLN A 102 24.44 8.46 -2.85
CA GLN A 102 25.42 9.40 -2.32
C GLN A 102 26.83 8.78 -2.24
N PRO A 103 27.89 9.61 -2.38
CA PRO A 103 29.26 9.13 -2.32
C PRO A 103 29.63 8.64 -0.92
N THR A 104 30.52 7.64 -0.87
CA THR A 104 31.08 7.12 0.37
C THR A 104 32.26 7.95 0.87
N VAL A 105 32.55 7.82 2.17
CA VAL A 105 33.75 8.38 2.79
C VAL A 105 34.95 7.52 2.42
N GLY A 106 35.75 8.00 1.46
CA GLY A 106 36.90 7.29 0.93
C GLY A 106 36.51 5.93 0.32
N LEU A 107 37.22 4.88 0.71
CA LEU A 107 37.00 3.51 0.26
C LEU A 107 36.04 2.70 1.17
N SER A 108 35.38 3.35 2.13
CA SER A 108 34.45 2.67 3.04
C SER A 108 33.08 2.41 2.40
N ASN A 109 32.22 1.69 3.11
CA ASN A 109 30.80 1.53 2.77
C ASN A 109 29.91 2.55 3.50
N TRP A 110 30.48 3.64 4.01
CA TRP A 110 29.75 4.64 4.78
C TRP A 110 29.54 5.92 3.99
N ILE A 111 28.32 6.40 3.98
CA ILE A 111 27.91 7.71 3.46
C ILE A 111 27.81 8.65 4.65
N LYS A 112 28.31 9.89 4.52
CA LYS A 112 28.24 10.89 5.61
C LYS A 112 26.94 11.70 5.53
N GLY A 113 26.19 11.73 6.63
CA GLY A 113 24.96 12.50 6.78
C GLY A 113 23.77 11.85 6.07
N PHE A 114 23.31 12.46 4.98
CA PHE A 114 22.08 12.07 4.29
C PHE A 114 22.32 11.03 3.20
N ALA A 115 21.41 10.06 3.06
CA ALA A 115 21.38 9.13 1.95
C ALA A 115 19.96 8.95 1.39
N SER A 116 19.82 8.78 0.07
CA SER A 116 18.55 8.50 -0.59
C SER A 116 18.69 7.70 -1.88
N GLN A 117 17.67 6.91 -2.20
CA GLN A 117 17.59 6.11 -3.42
C GLN A 117 16.15 6.03 -3.93
N ILE A 118 15.98 6.14 -5.24
CA ILE A 118 14.73 5.75 -5.92
C ILE A 118 14.77 4.23 -6.11
N LEU A 119 13.77 3.56 -5.57
CA LEU A 119 13.56 2.13 -5.62
C LEU A 119 12.49 1.80 -6.65
N GLU A 120 12.79 0.86 -7.53
CA GLU A 120 11.81 0.26 -8.42
C GLU A 120 11.08 -0.86 -7.67
N ILE A 121 9.86 -0.56 -7.24
CA ILE A 121 8.99 -1.50 -6.56
C ILE A 121 8.21 -2.28 -7.62
N LYS A 122 8.53 -3.57 -7.76
CA LYS A 122 7.86 -4.43 -8.73
C LYS A 122 6.54 -4.92 -8.18
N ARG A 123 5.51 -5.00 -9.03
CA ARG A 123 4.22 -5.60 -8.67
C ARG A 123 4.37 -7.05 -8.18
N SER A 124 5.34 -7.78 -8.74
CA SER A 124 5.64 -9.16 -8.31
C SER A 124 6.04 -9.26 -6.84
N TYR A 125 6.60 -8.21 -6.24
CA TYR A 125 6.98 -8.18 -4.81
C TYR A 125 5.77 -8.26 -3.89
N VAL A 126 4.57 -8.14 -4.43
CA VAL A 126 3.32 -8.14 -3.71
C VAL A 126 2.59 -9.44 -3.99
N ALA A 127 3.11 -10.53 -3.43
CA ALA A 127 2.58 -11.88 -3.62
C ALA A 127 1.09 -11.96 -3.21
N ASN A 128 0.32 -12.73 -3.98
CA ASN A 128 -1.06 -13.14 -3.66
C ASN A 128 -2.07 -12.00 -3.42
N GLN A 129 -1.89 -10.82 -4.01
CA GLN A 129 -2.99 -9.85 -4.02
C GLN A 129 -4.10 -10.31 -4.96
N THR A 130 -5.27 -10.58 -4.38
CA THR A 130 -6.52 -10.47 -5.13
C THR A 130 -6.88 -8.99 -5.24
N LEU A 131 -7.67 -8.62 -6.24
CA LEU A 131 -8.16 -7.25 -6.50
C LEU A 131 -8.78 -6.53 -5.27
N PHE A 132 -9.09 -7.26 -4.20
CA PHE A 132 -9.85 -6.76 -3.05
C PHE A 132 -9.14 -6.93 -1.70
N ASN A 133 -7.96 -7.56 -1.66
CA ASN A 133 -7.19 -7.71 -0.43
C ASN A 133 -5.96 -6.82 -0.50
N ALA A 134 -5.84 -5.90 0.47
CA ALA A 134 -4.57 -5.22 0.73
C ALA A 134 -3.48 -6.29 0.85
N GLY A 135 -2.47 -6.21 0.01
CA GLY A 135 -1.41 -7.22 0.02
C GLY A 135 -0.53 -7.09 1.23
N GLN A 136 0.35 -8.08 1.37
CA GLN A 136 1.43 -7.98 2.33
C GLN A 136 2.21 -6.69 2.04
N PRO A 137 2.56 -5.92 3.09
CA PRO A 137 3.38 -4.75 2.92
C PRO A 137 4.74 -5.15 2.35
N ILE A 138 5.37 -4.22 1.66
CA ILE A 138 6.75 -4.38 1.21
C ILE A 138 7.66 -3.88 2.32
N TYR A 139 8.56 -4.73 2.78
CA TYR A 139 9.52 -4.38 3.82
C TYR A 139 10.80 -3.84 3.20
N ILE A 140 11.30 -2.74 3.76
CA ILE A 140 12.54 -2.09 3.34
C ILE A 140 13.34 -1.83 4.59
N ILE A 141 14.65 -2.09 4.54
CA ILE A 141 15.55 -1.87 5.67
C ILE A 141 16.75 -1.02 5.29
N ALA A 142 17.21 -0.24 6.25
CA ALA A 142 18.42 0.58 6.16
C ALA A 142 19.19 0.54 7.49
N TYR A 143 20.49 0.86 7.43
CA TYR A 143 21.37 0.88 8.59
C TYR A 143 22.09 2.22 8.68
N ALA A 144 22.13 2.80 9.87
CA ALA A 144 22.76 4.09 10.11
C ALA A 144 23.25 4.19 11.55
N CYS A 145 24.20 5.11 11.78
CA CYS A 145 24.81 5.31 13.08
C CYS A 145 25.07 6.79 13.36
N SER A 146 24.99 7.14 14.63
CA SER A 146 25.41 8.43 15.19
C SER A 146 26.49 8.22 16.24
N LYS A 147 27.46 9.12 16.32
CA LYS A 147 28.50 9.07 17.35
C LYS A 147 28.08 9.82 18.60
N GLU A 148 28.16 9.17 19.74
CA GLU A 148 27.88 9.74 21.06
C GLU A 148 29.14 9.62 21.93
N GLY A 149 29.92 10.69 22.05
CA GLY A 149 31.22 10.65 22.72
C GLY A 149 32.22 9.78 21.95
N GLU A 150 32.66 8.67 22.56
CA GLU A 150 33.61 7.71 21.97
C GLU A 150 32.93 6.46 21.39
N THR A 151 31.62 6.31 21.55
CA THR A 151 30.87 5.14 21.10
C THR A 151 29.96 5.46 19.90
N TRP A 152 29.70 4.43 19.10
CA TRP A 152 28.75 4.50 17.99
C TRP A 152 27.39 3.98 18.46
N ASN A 153 26.36 4.83 18.36
CA ASN A 153 24.97 4.43 18.49
C ASN A 153 24.44 4.07 17.11
N CYS A 154 24.30 2.76 16.85
CA CYS A 154 23.77 2.21 15.60
C CYS A 154 22.40 1.55 15.83
N HIS A 155 21.53 2.20 16.60
CA HIS A 155 20.20 1.68 16.94
C HIS A 155 20.26 0.26 17.52
N GLU A 156 21.09 0.07 18.54
CA GLU A 156 21.36 -1.24 19.18
C GLU A 156 21.95 -2.31 18.23
N ASN A 157 22.72 -1.88 17.22
CA ASN A 157 23.27 -2.77 16.18
C ASN A 157 22.16 -3.46 15.36
N LYS A 158 21.01 -2.80 15.19
CA LYS A 158 19.86 -3.33 14.45
C LYS A 158 19.60 -2.52 13.19
N TRP A 159 19.04 -3.20 12.19
CA TRP A 159 18.55 -2.58 10.98
C TRP A 159 17.22 -1.88 11.26
N MET A 160 17.07 -0.66 10.76
CA MET A 160 15.79 0.06 10.80
C MET A 160 14.88 -0.51 9.74
N LEU A 161 13.67 -0.92 10.13
CA LEU A 161 12.67 -1.50 9.21
C LEU A 161 11.54 -0.53 8.97
N ASN A 162 11.24 -0.28 7.70
CA ASN A 162 10.08 0.46 7.25
C ASN A 162 9.22 -0.42 6.34
N SER A 163 7.93 -0.12 6.23
CA SER A 163 6.97 -0.90 5.46
C SER A 163 6.15 0.01 4.54
N VAL A 164 6.02 -0.37 3.29
CA VAL A 164 5.17 0.31 2.30
C VAL A 164 3.90 -0.51 2.09
N LYS A 165 2.75 0.10 2.36
CA LYS A 165 1.45 -0.53 2.08
C LYS A 165 1.21 -0.58 0.58
N THR A 166 0.61 -1.65 0.10
CA THR A 166 0.36 -1.85 -1.34
C THR A 166 -1.07 -2.27 -1.61
N VAL A 167 -1.62 -1.83 -2.75
CA VAL A 167 -2.93 -2.28 -3.23
C VAL A 167 -2.92 -2.41 -4.75
N LEU A 168 -3.69 -3.36 -5.28
CA LEU A 168 -4.04 -3.43 -6.70
C LEU A 168 -5.31 -2.62 -6.91
N THR A 169 -5.25 -1.66 -7.81
CA THR A 169 -6.41 -0.86 -8.22
C THR A 169 -6.77 -1.20 -9.66
N ASN A 170 -8.06 -1.38 -9.91
CA ASN A 170 -8.61 -1.46 -11.26
C ASN A 170 -9.16 -0.09 -11.69
N LEU A 171 -8.37 0.97 -11.45
CA LEU A 171 -8.69 2.28 -11.99
C LEU A 171 -8.38 2.23 -13.49
N TYR A 172 -9.32 1.69 -14.25
CA TYR A 172 -9.56 2.26 -15.57
C TYR A 172 -9.93 3.72 -15.29
N GLU A 173 -9.15 4.66 -15.80
CA GLU A 173 -9.72 5.97 -16.08
C GLU A 173 -10.95 5.66 -16.94
N GLU A 174 -12.14 5.86 -16.37
CA GLU A 174 -13.35 5.91 -17.16
C GLU A 174 -13.05 6.93 -18.26
N GLU A 175 -12.87 6.47 -19.49
CA GLU A 175 -13.11 7.34 -20.63
C GLU A 175 -14.55 7.78 -20.43
N LEU A 176 -14.71 9.01 -19.91
CA LEU A 176 -16.04 9.59 -19.70
C LEU A 176 -16.81 9.37 -21.00
N PRO A 177 -18.05 8.85 -20.95
CA PRO A 177 -18.82 8.65 -22.16
C PRO A 177 -18.78 9.95 -22.97
N PRO A 178 -18.63 9.87 -24.31
CA PRO A 178 -18.63 11.06 -25.14
C PRO A 178 -19.84 11.91 -24.76
N GLU A 179 -19.63 13.22 -24.61
CA GLU A 179 -20.69 14.14 -24.18
C GLU A 179 -21.99 13.82 -24.93
N PRO A 180 -23.12 13.66 -24.23
CA PRO A 180 -24.36 13.27 -24.87
C PRO A 180 -24.65 14.23 -26.03
N GLY A 181 -24.77 13.66 -27.24
CA GLY A 181 -25.27 14.41 -28.39
C GLY A 181 -26.62 15.05 -28.04
N MET A 182 -26.89 16.21 -28.62
CA MET A 182 -28.12 16.98 -28.39
C MET A 182 -29.37 16.06 -28.34
N PRO A 183 -30.27 16.22 -27.36
CA PRO A 183 -31.43 15.33 -27.19
C PRO A 183 -32.32 15.37 -28.43
N GLY A 184 -32.49 14.23 -29.09
CA GLY A 184 -33.30 14.09 -30.29
C GLY A 184 -33.48 12.64 -30.71
N GLY A 185 -34.08 11.81 -29.85
CA GLY A 185 -34.46 10.44 -30.21
C GLY A 185 -34.94 9.64 -29.02
N GLU A 186 -36.26 9.43 -28.91
CA GLU A 186 -36.86 8.52 -27.95
C GLU A 186 -36.49 7.07 -28.26
N THR A 187 -35.93 6.35 -27.29
CA THR A 187 -35.91 4.88 -27.31
C THR A 187 -36.43 4.34 -25.97
N THR A 188 -37.60 3.71 -26.03
CA THR A 188 -38.20 2.93 -24.96
C THR A 188 -37.53 1.57 -24.86
N ALA A 189 -36.87 1.28 -23.73
CA ALA A 189 -36.40 -0.07 -23.40
C ALA A 189 -37.38 -0.74 -22.41
N ASN A 190 -38.04 -1.80 -22.87
CA ASN A 190 -38.75 -2.77 -22.01
C ASN A 190 -37.75 -3.86 -21.58
N SER A 191 -37.54 -4.08 -20.28
CA SER A 191 -36.83 -5.27 -19.79
C SER A 191 -37.75 -6.16 -18.97
N SER A 192 -38.03 -7.37 -19.46
CA SER A 192 -38.63 -8.47 -18.71
C SER A 192 -37.51 -9.39 -18.21
N MET A 193 -37.35 -9.60 -16.90
CA MET A 193 -36.38 -10.55 -16.33
C MET A 193 -36.99 -11.91 -15.97
N LYS A 194 -36.25 -12.99 -16.24
CA LYS A 194 -36.50 -14.38 -15.85
C LYS A 194 -35.63 -14.77 -14.66
N SER A 195 -36.13 -15.67 -13.79
CA SER A 195 -35.35 -16.27 -12.69
C SER A 195 -34.43 -17.39 -13.20
N CYS A 196 -33.21 -17.50 -12.66
CA CYS A 196 -32.32 -18.62 -12.92
C CYS A 196 -32.70 -19.81 -12.00
N VAL A 197 -33.09 -20.94 -12.59
CA VAL A 197 -33.30 -22.21 -11.87
C VAL A 197 -32.05 -23.06 -12.03
N GLN A 198 -31.49 -23.57 -10.93
CA GLN A 198 -30.31 -24.45 -11.02
C GLN A 198 -30.66 -25.77 -11.73
N ALA A 199 -29.65 -26.45 -12.29
CA ALA A 199 -29.81 -27.76 -12.93
C ALA A 199 -30.36 -28.86 -11.99
N ASP A 200 -30.23 -28.67 -10.67
CA ASP A 200 -30.77 -29.56 -9.64
C ASP A 200 -32.19 -29.17 -9.17
N GLY A 201 -32.79 -28.15 -9.78
CA GLY A 201 -34.14 -27.66 -9.46
C GLY A 201 -34.20 -26.76 -8.22
N SER A 202 -33.08 -26.46 -7.56
CA SER A 202 -33.07 -25.52 -6.44
C SER A 202 -33.09 -24.06 -6.92
N THR A 203 -33.85 -23.23 -6.22
CA THR A 203 -33.87 -21.77 -6.43
C THR A 203 -32.72 -21.14 -5.66
N ALA A 204 -31.67 -20.74 -6.36
CA ALA A 204 -30.65 -19.85 -5.81
C ALA A 204 -30.88 -18.42 -6.29
N VAL A 205 -30.58 -17.46 -5.44
CA VAL A 205 -30.49 -16.05 -5.85
C VAL A 205 -29.11 -15.85 -6.44
N CYS A 206 -29.04 -15.77 -7.77
CA CYS A 206 -27.81 -15.52 -8.50
C CYS A 206 -27.59 -14.01 -8.62
N PHE A 207 -26.43 -13.54 -8.16
CA PHE A 207 -25.93 -12.22 -8.54
C PHE A 207 -25.03 -12.46 -9.75
N LEU A 208 -25.35 -11.82 -10.87
CA LEU A 208 -24.53 -11.80 -12.07
C LEU A 208 -23.90 -10.40 -12.12
N THR A 209 -22.58 -10.33 -11.97
CA THR A 209 -21.82 -9.11 -12.30
C THR A 209 -20.87 -9.45 -13.44
N LYS A 210 -20.93 -8.68 -14.52
CA LYS A 210 -20.02 -8.87 -15.65
C LYS A 210 -18.61 -8.49 -15.21
N LEU A 211 -17.64 -9.34 -15.50
CA LEU A 211 -16.23 -9.07 -15.22
C LEU A 211 -15.82 -7.84 -16.05
N ASN A 212 -15.21 -6.84 -15.41
CA ASN A 212 -14.74 -5.57 -16.00
C ASN A 212 -15.77 -4.43 -16.18
N GLU A 213 -16.98 -4.54 -15.64
CA GLU A 213 -17.88 -3.38 -15.49
C GLU A 213 -17.76 -2.76 -14.09
N PRO A 214 -17.79 -1.41 -13.94
CA PRO A 214 -17.86 -0.79 -12.63
C PRO A 214 -19.14 -1.21 -11.92
N LEU A 215 -19.08 -1.42 -10.60
CA LEU A 215 -20.25 -1.80 -9.79
C LEU A 215 -21.43 -0.80 -9.93
N GLY A 216 -21.14 0.44 -10.33
CA GLY A 216 -22.15 1.48 -10.60
C GLY A 216 -22.84 1.41 -11.97
N SER A 217 -22.31 0.68 -12.97
CA SER A 217 -22.94 0.55 -14.31
C SER A 217 -23.93 -0.60 -14.41
N LEU A 218 -24.15 -1.32 -13.30
CA LEU A 218 -25.03 -2.48 -13.28
C LEU A 218 -26.49 -2.04 -13.40
N ASN A 219 -27.08 -2.30 -14.55
CA ASN A 219 -28.51 -2.12 -14.79
C ASN A 219 -29.28 -3.29 -14.13
N TYR A 220 -29.45 -3.19 -12.81
CA TYR A 220 -30.14 -4.22 -12.03
C TYR A 220 -31.65 -4.05 -12.14
N SER A 221 -32.28 -4.89 -12.96
CA SER A 221 -33.74 -5.03 -12.89
C SER A 221 -34.10 -5.89 -11.65
N TYR A 222 -34.34 -5.18 -10.56
CA TYR A 222 -35.22 -5.48 -9.42
C TYR A 222 -35.56 -6.96 -9.17
N ILE A 223 -34.86 -7.60 -8.23
CA ILE A 223 -35.38 -8.76 -7.49
C ILE A 223 -35.29 -8.42 -5.98
N TRP A 224 -36.31 -7.69 -5.53
CA TRP A 224 -36.77 -7.51 -4.14
C TRP A 224 -35.79 -6.94 -3.09
N GLY A 225 -36.04 -5.68 -2.73
CA GLY A 225 -35.68 -5.10 -1.43
C GLY A 225 -34.41 -4.25 -1.45
N GLN A 226 -34.60 -2.93 -1.47
CA GLN A 226 -33.59 -1.88 -1.34
C GLN A 226 -32.46 -2.23 -0.36
N ASP A 227 -31.30 -2.65 -0.86
CA ASP A 227 -29.97 -2.47 -0.23
C ASP A 227 -28.91 -3.17 -1.07
N SER A 228 -28.47 -2.52 -2.16
CA SER A 228 -27.24 -2.93 -2.84
C SER A 228 -26.32 -1.73 -2.99
N PRO A 229 -25.02 -1.93 -2.73
CA PRO A 229 -24.03 -0.86 -2.66
C PRO A 229 -23.95 -0.09 -3.98
N THR A 230 -24.47 1.14 -4.02
CA THR A 230 -24.53 1.89 -5.28
C THR A 230 -23.19 2.55 -5.65
N TYR A 231 -22.30 2.82 -4.68
CA TYR A 231 -20.98 3.40 -4.96
C TYR A 231 -19.95 3.07 -3.87
N LEU A 232 -18.84 2.42 -4.24
CA LEU A 232 -17.61 2.48 -3.46
C LEU A 232 -16.86 3.74 -3.90
N ALA A 233 -16.88 4.78 -3.08
CA ALA A 233 -16.21 6.04 -3.37
C ALA A 233 -15.39 6.47 -2.15
N ASP A 234 -14.28 7.14 -2.38
CA ASP A 234 -13.58 7.84 -1.31
C ASP A 234 -14.51 8.88 -0.69
N GLY A 235 -14.40 9.05 0.62
CA GLY A 235 -15.21 9.98 1.36
C GLY A 235 -14.40 10.76 2.39
N LYS A 236 -15.06 11.74 3.00
CA LYS A 236 -14.49 12.56 4.04
C LYS A 236 -15.40 12.54 5.26
N TYR A 237 -14.87 12.04 6.36
CA TYR A 237 -15.46 12.21 7.67
C TYR A 237 -15.15 13.63 8.16
N VAL A 238 -16.17 14.32 8.66
CA VAL A 238 -16.04 15.65 9.26
C VAL A 238 -16.77 15.64 10.58
N GLU A 239 -16.01 15.77 11.66
CA GLU A 239 -16.56 15.95 13.00
C GLU A 239 -17.10 17.37 13.16
N SER A 240 -18.39 17.50 13.47
CA SER A 240 -19.07 18.79 13.49
C SER A 240 -19.31 19.36 14.90
N ALA A 241 -19.18 18.51 15.93
CA ALA A 241 -19.45 18.82 17.32
C ALA A 241 -18.27 18.41 18.23
N GLY A 242 -18.37 18.62 19.54
CA GLY A 242 -17.31 18.30 20.49
C GLY A 242 -16.12 19.29 20.53
N GLU A 243 -15.17 19.01 21.43
CA GLU A 243 -13.92 19.77 21.57
C GLU A 243 -12.82 19.28 20.61
N ASN A 244 -12.95 18.06 20.05
CA ASN A 244 -11.92 17.38 19.27
C ASN A 244 -12.15 17.35 17.76
N LYS A 245 -12.76 18.41 17.21
CA LYS A 245 -13.08 18.57 15.79
C LYS A 245 -11.92 18.18 14.87
N ASN A 246 -12.06 17.07 14.17
CA ASN A 246 -11.14 16.65 13.13
C ASN A 246 -11.89 16.26 11.84
N SER A 247 -11.14 16.14 10.75
CA SER A 247 -11.66 15.55 9.52
C SER A 247 -10.66 14.53 9.03
N ALA A 248 -11.13 13.37 8.61
CA ALA A 248 -10.30 12.29 8.10
C ALA A 248 -10.87 11.83 6.76
N ASN A 249 -10.00 11.71 5.76
CA ASN A 249 -10.38 11.06 4.52
C ASN A 249 -10.49 9.55 4.78
N TYR A 250 -11.36 8.86 4.06
CA TYR A 250 -11.47 7.42 4.09
C TYR A 250 -11.74 6.86 2.70
N PHE A 251 -11.40 5.58 2.52
CA PHE A 251 -11.86 4.80 1.38
C PHE A 251 -12.79 3.67 1.83
N GLN A 252 -13.71 3.31 0.95
CA GLN A 252 -14.71 2.26 1.15
C GLN A 252 -14.27 1.01 0.38
N PHE A 253 -14.34 -0.16 1.00
CA PHE A 253 -14.13 -1.41 0.26
C PHE A 253 -15.02 -2.53 0.78
N ILE A 254 -15.38 -3.41 -0.13
CA ILE A 254 -16.16 -4.62 0.14
C ILE A 254 -15.18 -5.78 0.16
N ASN A 255 -15.03 -6.42 1.31
CA ASN A 255 -14.28 -7.65 1.44
C ASN A 255 -15.24 -8.83 1.32
N LEU A 256 -15.05 -9.68 0.31
CA LEU A 256 -15.87 -10.86 0.09
C LEU A 256 -15.47 -11.95 1.09
N THR A 257 -16.31 -12.19 2.10
CA THR A 257 -16.05 -13.16 3.16
C THR A 257 -16.57 -14.54 2.79
N GLY A 258 -15.83 -15.60 3.15
CA GLY A 258 -16.26 -16.98 2.94
C GLY A 258 -15.85 -17.62 1.62
N MET A 259 -14.76 -17.15 0.99
CA MET A 259 -14.21 -17.69 -0.28
C MET A 259 -13.58 -19.09 -0.18
N ASN A 260 -14.24 -20.04 0.49
CA ASN A 260 -13.88 -21.46 0.40
C ASN A 260 -14.47 -22.17 -0.84
N TYR A 261 -15.13 -21.45 -1.75
CA TYR A 261 -15.71 -22.02 -2.96
C TYR A 261 -15.49 -21.12 -4.20
N PRO A 262 -15.36 -21.74 -5.39
CA PRO A 262 -14.83 -21.09 -6.58
C PRO A 262 -15.73 -19.95 -7.06
N VAL A 263 -15.09 -18.83 -7.36
CA VAL A 263 -15.54 -17.94 -8.42
C VAL A 263 -15.62 -18.78 -9.69
N VAL A 264 -16.83 -19.20 -10.07
CA VAL A 264 -17.03 -19.82 -11.38
C VAL A 264 -17.21 -18.67 -12.36
N VAL A 265 -16.17 -18.41 -13.13
CA VAL A 265 -16.27 -17.59 -14.34
C VAL A 265 -17.01 -18.44 -15.35
N HIS A 266 -18.29 -18.16 -15.57
CA HIS A 266 -19.02 -18.72 -16.70
C HIS A 266 -18.93 -17.74 -17.86
N ALA A 267 -18.31 -18.17 -18.96
CA ALA A 267 -18.62 -17.67 -20.28
C ALA A 267 -19.92 -18.37 -20.71
N GLN A 268 -21.07 -17.70 -20.57
CA GLN A 268 -22.35 -18.25 -21.04
C GLN A 268 -22.66 -17.73 -22.45
N ASP A 269 -23.02 -18.64 -23.35
CA ASP A 269 -23.62 -18.37 -24.66
C ASP A 269 -25.15 -18.64 -24.69
N ASP A 270 -25.76 -18.96 -23.54
CA ASP A 270 -27.14 -19.42 -23.43
C ASP A 270 -28.09 -18.50 -22.62
N ASP A 271 -29.40 -18.72 -22.82
CA ASP A 271 -30.59 -17.88 -22.53
C ASP A 271 -30.78 -17.38 -21.07
N LEU A 272 -29.84 -17.64 -20.16
CA LEU A 272 -29.95 -17.30 -18.74
C LEU A 272 -29.25 -15.98 -18.37
N ALA A 273 -28.32 -15.50 -19.20
CA ALA A 273 -27.68 -14.19 -19.04
C ALA A 273 -28.29 -13.18 -20.03
N PRO A 274 -28.56 -11.92 -19.62
CA PRO A 274 -29.10 -10.91 -20.54
C PRO A 274 -28.16 -10.60 -21.71
N ILE A 275 -26.85 -10.80 -21.52
CA ILE A 275 -25.77 -10.51 -22.47
C ILE A 275 -24.64 -11.55 -22.29
N GLU A 276 -23.99 -11.95 -23.37
CA GLU A 276 -22.77 -12.76 -23.33
C GLU A 276 -21.67 -12.06 -22.51
N GLY A 277 -20.97 -12.82 -21.66
CA GLY A 277 -19.87 -12.31 -20.85
C GLY A 277 -19.47 -13.23 -19.70
N ASP A 278 -18.38 -12.85 -19.03
CA ASP A 278 -17.89 -13.51 -17.82
C ASP A 278 -18.62 -12.98 -16.60
N TYR A 279 -19.15 -13.88 -15.77
CA TYR A 279 -19.89 -13.49 -14.56
C TYR A 279 -19.30 -14.09 -13.28
N LEU A 280 -19.36 -13.34 -12.17
CA LEU A 280 -19.09 -13.87 -10.83
C LEU A 280 -20.37 -14.44 -10.21
N MET A 281 -20.41 -15.75 -9.94
CA MET A 281 -21.55 -16.38 -9.24
C MET A 281 -21.24 -16.62 -7.76
N PHE A 282 -22.15 -16.21 -6.88
CA PHE A 282 -22.03 -16.39 -5.43
C PHE A 282 -23.07 -17.38 -4.88
N LYS A 283 -22.65 -18.39 -4.11
CA LYS A 283 -23.58 -19.31 -3.41
C LYS A 283 -23.97 -18.77 -2.04
N ARG A 284 -25.28 -18.66 -1.79
CA ARG A 284 -25.89 -17.93 -0.66
C ARG A 284 -26.01 -18.77 0.63
N SER A 285 -24.90 -19.28 1.16
CA SER A 285 -24.92 -20.01 2.45
C SER A 285 -24.26 -19.27 3.64
N SER A 286 -23.61 -18.13 3.40
CA SER A 286 -22.88 -17.33 4.41
C SER A 286 -22.94 -15.83 4.07
N PRO A 287 -22.65 -14.89 4.99
CA PRO A 287 -22.46 -13.48 4.65
C PRO A 287 -21.40 -13.36 3.55
N LEU A 288 -21.85 -12.93 2.37
CA LEU A 288 -21.05 -12.90 1.14
C LEU A 288 -19.97 -11.83 1.18
N TRP A 289 -20.18 -10.80 1.99
CA TRP A 289 -19.27 -9.68 2.09
C TRP A 289 -19.36 -8.99 3.45
N SER A 290 -18.26 -8.32 3.78
CA SER A 290 -18.15 -7.34 4.84
C SER A 290 -17.76 -6.00 4.21
N TYR A 291 -18.41 -4.94 4.63
CA TYR A 291 -18.10 -3.60 4.19
C TYR A 291 -17.20 -2.94 5.23
N ASN A 292 -16.08 -2.37 4.77
CA ASN A 292 -15.07 -1.80 5.63
C ASN A 292 -14.76 -0.36 5.20
N LEU A 293 -14.54 0.48 6.21
CA LEU A 293 -14.05 1.84 6.06
C LEU A 293 -12.63 1.90 6.58
N HIS A 294 -11.71 2.44 5.77
CA HIS A 294 -10.34 2.69 6.21
C HIS A 294 -10.04 4.17 6.15
N PHE A 295 -9.76 4.77 7.31
CA PHE A 295 -9.33 6.15 7.42
C PHE A 295 -7.84 6.27 7.14
N TYR A 296 -7.45 7.26 6.33
CA TYR A 296 -6.02 7.54 6.06
C TYR A 296 -5.33 8.13 7.29
N ASP A 297 -6.07 8.92 8.06
CA ASP A 297 -5.61 9.57 9.28
C ASP A 297 -6.37 9.03 10.50
N ALA A 298 -5.77 9.13 11.68
CA ALA A 298 -6.43 8.74 12.92
C ALA A 298 -7.67 9.61 13.16
N VAL A 299 -8.83 8.95 13.32
CA VAL A 299 -10.03 9.60 13.86
C VAL A 299 -9.82 9.78 15.36
N ARG A 300 -9.84 11.03 15.83
CA ARG A 300 -9.72 11.38 17.23
C ARG A 300 -11.11 11.52 17.81
N PHE A 301 -11.33 10.97 18.98
CA PHE A 301 -12.57 11.09 19.73
C PHE A 301 -12.27 10.91 21.21
N GLU A 302 -13.13 11.43 22.08
CA GLU A 302 -13.01 11.24 23.51
C GLU A 302 -13.37 9.81 23.93
N THR A 303 -12.63 9.25 24.88
CA THR A 303 -12.88 7.87 25.33
C THR A 303 -14.04 7.75 26.32
N ASN A 304 -14.50 8.86 26.90
CA ASN A 304 -15.70 8.88 27.72
C ASN A 304 -16.94 8.84 26.82
N TRP A 305 -17.84 7.88 27.06
CA TRP A 305 -19.05 7.65 26.27
C TRP A 305 -19.91 8.91 26.03
N THR A 306 -20.03 9.80 27.04
CA THR A 306 -20.87 11.00 26.91
C THR A 306 -20.26 11.97 25.91
N ALA A 307 -18.95 12.21 26.01
CA ALA A 307 -18.26 13.13 25.12
C ALA A 307 -18.00 12.52 23.74
N ALA A 308 -17.73 11.22 23.65
CA ALA A 308 -17.67 10.51 22.37
C ALA A 308 -18.95 10.70 21.56
N LYS A 309 -20.12 10.63 22.23
CA LYS A 309 -21.41 10.84 21.58
C LYS A 309 -21.55 12.28 21.08
N GLU A 310 -20.99 13.25 21.79
CA GLU A 310 -20.97 14.65 21.38
C GLU A 310 -20.02 14.85 20.18
N ASP A 311 -18.85 14.23 20.16
CA ASP A 311 -17.92 14.26 19.02
C ASP A 311 -18.62 13.72 17.74
N PHE A 312 -19.35 12.60 17.85
CA PHE A 312 -20.08 12.05 16.70
C PHE A 312 -21.43 12.71 16.42
N ALA A 313 -21.87 13.69 17.21
CA ALA A 313 -23.18 14.32 17.03
C ALA A 313 -23.21 15.16 15.75
N GLY A 314 -24.15 14.85 14.86
CA GLY A 314 -24.31 15.56 13.58
C GLY A 314 -23.24 15.23 12.53
N THR A 315 -22.30 14.34 12.86
CA THR A 315 -21.32 13.84 11.91
C THR A 315 -22.00 12.97 10.87
N THR A 316 -21.73 13.25 9.60
CA THR A 316 -22.28 12.49 8.48
C THR A 316 -21.20 11.64 7.83
N ILE A 317 -21.55 10.42 7.43
CA ILE A 317 -20.69 9.56 6.62
C ILE A 317 -21.45 9.01 5.43
N THR A 318 -20.86 9.11 4.24
CA THR A 318 -21.45 8.52 3.04
C THR A 318 -20.92 7.10 2.88
N ILE A 319 -21.81 6.12 2.99
CA ILE A 319 -21.55 4.71 2.80
C ILE A 319 -22.43 4.25 1.63
N LEU A 320 -21.82 3.77 0.56
CA LEU A 320 -22.55 3.19 -0.56
C LEU A 320 -23.55 4.13 -1.24
N GLY A 321 -23.24 5.43 -1.24
CA GLY A 321 -24.11 6.49 -1.76
C GLY A 321 -25.25 6.91 -0.82
N LYS A 322 -25.35 6.30 0.37
CA LYS A 322 -26.28 6.73 1.43
C LYS A 322 -25.53 7.51 2.50
N VAL A 323 -26.12 8.60 2.97
CA VAL A 323 -25.60 9.41 4.08
C VAL A 323 -26.17 8.88 5.38
N TYR A 324 -25.30 8.55 6.33
CA TYR A 324 -25.59 8.12 7.70
C TYR A 324 -25.14 9.20 8.68
#